data_AF-X0VU41-F1
#
_entry.id   AF-X0VU41-F1
#
_cell.length_a   1.000
_cell.length_b   1.000
_cell.length_c   1.000
_cell.angle_alpha   90.00
_cell.angle_beta   90.00
_cell.angle_gamma   90.00
#
_symmetry.space_group_name_H-M   'P 1'
#
loop_
_entity.id
_entity.type
_entity.pdbx_description
1 polymer ?
#
loop_
_entity_poly.entity_id
_entity_poly.type
_entity_poly.pdbx_seq_one_letter_code
_entity_poly.pdbx_strand_id
1 'polypeptide(L)'
;EMAKRGLKDSLNIVKKVLREETLNIRDSSDKVQARLKGALKKKEARLKKKLDRDVVRIRARYKKQTAPLREERTRRKRRIRRIERKIDRLRAQGAADALKDERAALEKLDKKFKEIDDAVKNLDKRRDDEIRQERDQFRSQLKVDEDRIKEEEEKKKAQIKGKADILGSINEEAKAVSGQIDALIKKKRNKIRSLSRFKVDVEAEEAELNIPFYVFQYGGKKFDFHPPVELASSAGLFSRFRRMLADSPESKVNMLIRPRGLFT
;
A
#
# COMPACT_ATOMS: atom_id res chain seq x y z
N GLU A 1 5.56 -30.96 23.07
CA GLU A 1 4.58 -29.92 23.43
C GLU A 1 5.20 -28.54 23.66
N MET A 2 6.31 -28.42 24.40
CA MET A 2 7.01 -27.13 24.60
C MET A 2 7.40 -26.41 23.29
N ALA A 3 7.95 -27.13 22.30
CA ALA A 3 8.31 -26.54 21.01
C ALA A 3 7.14 -25.91 20.26
N LYS A 4 5.92 -26.47 20.39
CA LYS A 4 4.71 -25.95 19.74
C LYS A 4 4.19 -24.69 20.43
N ARG A 5 4.30 -24.62 21.76
CA ARG A 5 4.01 -23.41 22.53
C ARG A 5 4.99 -22.29 22.16
N GLY A 6 6.29 -22.58 22.17
CA GLY A 6 7.32 -21.61 21.76
C GLY A 6 7.10 -21.06 20.34
N LEU A 7 6.77 -21.91 19.37
CA LEU A 7 6.44 -21.46 18.00
C LEU A 7 5.22 -20.53 17.97
N LYS A 8 4.16 -20.86 18.72
CA LYS A 8 2.95 -20.04 18.82
C LYS A 8 3.24 -18.68 19.45
N ASP A 9 4.06 -18.64 20.49
CA ASP A 9 4.42 -17.41 21.20
C ASP A 9 5.26 -16.49 20.29
N SER A 10 6.27 -17.05 19.61
CA SER A 10 7.06 -16.30 18.62
C SER A 10 6.18 -15.72 17.50
N LEU A 11 5.22 -16.50 16.99
CA LEU A 11 4.30 -16.05 15.96
C LEU A 11 3.39 -14.91 16.45
N ASN A 12 2.94 -14.97 17.70
CA ASN A 12 2.16 -13.89 18.31
C ASN A 12 2.97 -12.60 18.45
N ILE A 13 4.26 -12.69 18.84
CA ILE A 13 5.16 -11.55 18.91
C ILE A 13 5.31 -10.90 17.53
N VAL A 14 5.60 -11.70 16.50
CA VAL A 14 5.73 -11.21 15.12
C VAL A 14 4.43 -10.56 14.63
N LYS A 15 3.27 -11.16 14.91
CA LYS A 15 1.96 -10.56 14.59
C LYS A 15 1.76 -9.22 15.26
N LYS A 16 2.19 -9.06 16.51
CA LYS A 16 2.08 -7.79 17.23
C LYS A 16 2.97 -6.72 16.60
N VAL A 17 4.23 -7.04 16.32
CA VAL A 17 5.18 -6.12 15.67
C VAL A 17 4.66 -5.68 14.30
N LEU A 18 4.23 -6.62 13.45
CA LEU A 18 3.69 -6.28 12.12
C LEU A 18 2.41 -5.43 12.18
N ARG A 19 1.55 -5.62 13.20
CA ARG A 19 0.38 -4.77 13.42
C ARG A 19 0.80 -3.35 13.80
N GLU A 20 1.74 -3.20 14.72
CA GLU A 20 2.27 -1.89 15.13
C GLU A 20 2.93 -1.16 13.95
N GLU A 21 3.74 -1.86 13.15
CA GLU A 21 4.31 -1.29 11.92
C GLU A 21 3.22 -0.86 10.92
N THR A 22 2.18 -1.67 10.74
CA THR A 22 1.05 -1.35 9.87
C THR A 22 0.31 -0.10 10.35
N LEU A 23 0.11 0.05 11.67
CA LEU A 23 -0.47 1.25 12.27
C LEU A 23 0.44 2.47 12.08
N ASN A 24 1.74 2.33 12.29
CA ASN A 24 2.70 3.41 12.06
C ASN A 24 2.72 3.88 10.60
N ILE A 25 2.63 2.95 9.63
CA ILE A 25 2.50 3.27 8.20
C ILE A 25 1.20 4.04 7.96
N ARG A 26 0.09 3.62 8.57
CA ARG A 26 -1.20 4.32 8.44
C ARG A 26 -1.10 5.73 8.99
N ASP A 27 -0.64 5.90 10.22
CA ASP A 27 -0.60 7.20 10.90
C ASP A 27 0.37 8.17 10.22
N SER A 28 1.55 7.71 9.82
CA SER A 28 2.52 8.56 9.11
C SER A 28 1.99 8.99 7.74
N SER A 29 1.41 8.07 6.97
CA SER A 29 0.81 8.39 5.68
C SER A 29 -0.40 9.31 5.82
N ASP A 30 -1.28 9.10 6.82
CA ASP A 30 -2.46 9.93 7.05
C ASP A 30 -2.06 11.37 7.44
N LYS A 31 -0.99 11.54 8.21
CA LYS A 31 -0.40 12.87 8.49
C LYS A 31 0.10 13.56 7.22
N VAL A 32 0.80 12.84 6.35
CA VAL A 32 1.30 13.38 5.07
C VAL A 32 0.13 13.75 4.15
N GLN A 33 -0.85 12.86 3.99
CA GLN A 33 -2.05 13.11 3.18
C GLN A 33 -2.86 14.29 3.71
N ALA A 34 -3.04 14.42 5.03
CA ALA A 34 -3.74 15.56 5.61
C ALA A 34 -3.01 16.88 5.32
N ARG A 35 -1.67 16.90 5.40
CA ARG A 35 -0.85 18.07 5.02
C ARG A 35 -1.00 18.40 3.54
N LEU A 36 -0.92 17.41 2.65
CA LEU A 36 -1.08 17.59 1.21
C LEU A 36 -2.49 18.09 0.84
N LYS A 37 -3.54 17.45 1.38
CA LYS A 37 -4.94 17.87 1.20
C LYS A 37 -5.17 19.28 1.73
N GLY A 38 -4.58 19.64 2.87
CA GLY A 38 -4.62 20.98 3.43
C GLY A 38 -3.93 22.02 2.54
N ALA A 39 -2.74 21.69 2.00
CA ALA A 39 -2.02 22.55 1.07
C ALA A 39 -2.79 22.73 -0.25
N LEU A 40 -3.35 21.65 -0.80
CA LEU A 40 -4.19 21.66 -2.00
C LEU A 40 -5.39 22.60 -1.83
N LYS A 41 -6.15 22.47 -0.74
CA LYS A 41 -7.29 23.37 -0.46
C LYS A 41 -6.89 24.84 -0.41
N LYS A 42 -5.75 25.16 0.23
CA LYS A 42 -5.23 26.53 0.30
C LYS A 42 -4.83 27.04 -1.10
N LYS A 43 -4.17 26.21 -1.90
CA LYS A 43 -3.76 26.52 -3.26
C LYS A 43 -4.97 26.71 -4.17
N GLU A 44 -5.95 25.82 -4.12
CA GLU A 44 -7.21 25.89 -4.85
C GLU A 44 -7.95 27.20 -4.56
N ALA A 45 -8.11 27.57 -3.28
CA ALA A 45 -8.76 28.83 -2.91
C ALA A 45 -8.02 30.06 -3.46
N ARG A 46 -6.68 30.05 -3.43
CA ARG A 46 -5.84 31.14 -3.97
C ARG A 46 -5.96 31.22 -5.50
N LEU A 47 -5.81 30.10 -6.18
CA LEU A 47 -5.88 30.01 -7.63
C LEU A 47 -7.29 30.34 -8.14
N LYS A 48 -8.35 29.95 -7.43
CA LYS A 48 -9.73 30.25 -7.81
C LYS A 48 -9.99 31.74 -7.77
N LYS A 49 -9.57 32.42 -6.69
CA LYS A 49 -9.64 33.89 -6.60
C LYS A 49 -8.86 34.58 -7.74
N LYS A 50 -7.71 34.03 -8.14
CA LYS A 50 -6.92 34.55 -9.26
C LYS A 50 -7.68 34.35 -10.58
N LEU A 51 -8.15 33.13 -10.86
CA LEU A 51 -8.93 32.79 -12.05
C LEU A 51 -10.17 33.68 -12.19
N ASP A 52 -10.93 33.89 -11.10
CA ASP A 52 -12.12 34.74 -11.13
C ASP A 52 -11.77 36.20 -11.50
N ARG A 53 -10.67 36.74 -10.94
CA ARG A 53 -10.17 38.07 -11.28
C ARG A 53 -9.74 38.18 -12.73
N ASP A 54 -9.00 37.18 -13.22
CA ASP A 54 -8.47 37.18 -14.59
C ASP A 54 -9.61 37.01 -15.61
N VAL A 55 -10.59 36.14 -15.35
CA VAL A 55 -11.80 36.00 -16.18
C VAL A 55 -12.60 37.30 -16.22
N VAL A 56 -12.79 37.98 -15.09
CA VAL A 56 -13.47 39.29 -15.06
C VAL A 56 -12.69 40.32 -15.87
N ARG A 57 -11.36 40.36 -15.75
CA ARG A 57 -10.50 41.27 -16.51
C ARG A 57 -10.58 41.00 -18.01
N ILE A 58 -10.51 39.74 -18.44
CA ILE A 58 -10.64 39.33 -19.84
C ILE A 58 -12.02 39.76 -20.37
N ARG A 59 -13.10 39.43 -19.66
CA ARG A 59 -14.45 39.85 -20.04
C ARG A 59 -14.58 41.36 -20.18
N ALA A 60 -14.03 42.12 -19.23
CA ALA A 60 -14.07 43.58 -19.28
C ALA A 60 -13.28 44.14 -20.48
N ARG A 61 -12.08 43.60 -20.76
CA ARG A 61 -11.24 43.99 -21.91
C ARG A 61 -11.98 43.78 -23.23
N TYR A 62 -12.52 42.58 -23.44
CA TYR A 62 -13.25 42.24 -24.66
C TYR A 62 -14.60 42.97 -24.75
N LYS A 63 -15.28 43.24 -23.63
CA LYS A 63 -16.49 44.07 -23.62
C LYS A 63 -16.20 45.49 -24.11
N LYS A 64 -15.09 46.10 -23.67
CA LYS A 64 -14.67 47.43 -24.14
C LYS A 64 -14.38 47.45 -25.65
N GLN A 65 -13.74 46.40 -26.16
CA GLN A 65 -13.44 46.28 -27.60
C GLN A 65 -14.69 45.99 -28.45
N THR A 66 -15.62 45.18 -27.95
CA THR A 66 -16.83 44.77 -28.69
C THR A 66 -17.97 45.78 -28.60
N ALA A 67 -18.04 46.61 -27.56
CA ALA A 67 -19.09 47.62 -27.38
C ALA A 67 -19.26 48.57 -28.58
N PRO A 68 -18.23 49.28 -29.09
CA PRO A 68 -18.40 50.18 -30.23
C PRO A 68 -18.84 49.44 -31.50
N LEU A 69 -18.31 48.24 -31.74
CA LEU A 69 -18.69 47.39 -32.86
C LEU A 69 -20.16 46.93 -32.78
N ARG A 70 -20.65 46.61 -31.58
CA ARG A 70 -22.06 46.22 -31.36
C ARG A 70 -23.02 47.39 -31.54
N GLU A 71 -22.62 48.58 -31.12
CA GLU A 71 -23.38 49.81 -31.40
C GLU A 71 -23.43 50.09 -32.89
N GLU A 72 -22.29 50.03 -33.58
CA GLU A 72 -22.20 50.24 -35.02
C GLU A 72 -23.02 49.22 -35.80
N ARG A 73 -22.93 47.94 -35.42
CA ARG A 73 -23.74 46.84 -35.94
C ARG A 73 -25.23 47.14 -35.81
N THR A 74 -25.66 47.64 -34.65
CA THR A 74 -27.07 47.96 -34.39
C THR A 74 -27.53 49.14 -35.25
N ARG A 75 -26.71 50.20 -35.39
CA ARG A 75 -26.99 51.36 -36.25
C ARG A 75 -27.12 50.94 -37.71
N ARG A 76 -26.18 50.12 -38.22
CA ARG A 76 -26.20 49.62 -39.60
C ARG A 76 -27.37 48.69 -39.87
N LYS A 77 -27.70 47.78 -38.95
CA LYS A 77 -28.90 46.93 -39.05
C LYS A 77 -30.19 47.74 -39.17
N ARG A 78 -30.31 48.84 -38.42
CA ARG A 78 -31.44 49.77 -38.54
C ARG A 78 -31.47 50.47 -39.89
N ARG A 79 -30.30 50.87 -40.43
CA ARG A 79 -30.19 51.51 -41.75
C ARG A 79 -30.54 50.57 -42.89
N ILE A 80 -30.06 49.33 -42.85
CA ILE A 80 -30.42 48.25 -43.78
C ILE A 80 -31.95 48.11 -43.84
N ARG A 81 -32.61 47.93 -42.69
CA ARG A 81 -34.08 47.83 -42.61
C ARG A 81 -34.83 49.04 -43.16
N ARG A 82 -34.26 50.25 -43.05
CA ARG A 82 -34.88 51.47 -43.62
C ARG A 82 -34.77 51.49 -45.14
N ILE A 83 -33.63 51.09 -45.68
CA ILE A 83 -33.39 51.02 -47.13
C ILE A 83 -34.22 49.90 -47.74
N GLU A 84 -34.30 48.73 -47.11
CA GLU A 84 -35.20 47.63 -47.53
C GLU A 84 -36.64 48.13 -47.71
N ARG A 85 -37.19 48.81 -46.68
CA ARG A 85 -38.53 49.42 -46.77
C ARG A 85 -38.65 50.49 -47.86
N LYS A 86 -37.58 51.25 -48.13
CA LYS A 86 -37.57 52.26 -49.20
C LYS A 86 -37.58 51.60 -50.58
N ILE A 87 -36.80 50.52 -50.75
CA ILE A 87 -36.79 49.69 -51.95
C ILE A 87 -38.18 49.11 -52.20
N ASP A 88 -38.86 48.58 -51.17
CA ASP A 88 -40.22 48.04 -51.31
C ASP A 88 -41.22 49.11 -51.78
N ARG A 89 -41.12 50.34 -51.27
CA ARG A 89 -41.95 51.48 -51.72
C ARG A 89 -41.66 51.89 -53.14
N LEU A 90 -40.38 52.04 -53.51
CA LEU A 90 -39.98 52.40 -54.87
C LEU A 90 -40.38 51.34 -55.89
N ARG A 91 -40.36 50.06 -55.48
CA ARG A 91 -40.83 48.94 -56.29
C ARG A 91 -42.33 49.05 -56.57
N ALA A 92 -43.12 49.42 -55.57
CA ALA A 92 -44.56 49.66 -55.74
C ALA A 92 -44.88 50.89 -56.61
N GLN A 93 -43.95 51.87 -56.68
CA GLN A 93 -44.10 53.10 -57.46
C GLN A 93 -43.53 53.01 -58.90
N GLY A 94 -42.93 51.89 -59.31
CA GLY A 94 -42.39 51.71 -60.66
C GLY A 94 -41.12 52.53 -60.98
N ALA A 95 -40.45 53.11 -59.97
CA ALA A 95 -39.28 53.97 -60.14
C ALA A 95 -37.98 53.14 -60.33
N ALA A 96 -37.75 52.66 -61.56
CA ALA A 96 -36.70 51.68 -61.87
C ALA A 96 -35.26 52.17 -61.60
N ASP A 97 -34.92 53.42 -61.93
CA ASP A 97 -33.56 53.93 -61.78
C ASP A 97 -33.20 54.21 -60.31
N ALA A 98 -34.11 54.87 -59.57
CA ALA A 98 -33.95 55.08 -58.12
C ALA A 98 -33.82 53.75 -57.34
N LEU A 99 -34.43 52.69 -57.85
CA LEU A 99 -34.39 51.35 -57.24
C LEU A 99 -33.02 50.67 -57.45
N LYS A 100 -32.34 50.91 -58.58
CA LYS A 100 -30.97 50.41 -58.81
C LYS A 100 -29.98 51.06 -57.83
N ASP A 101 -30.07 52.37 -57.63
CA ASP A 101 -29.18 53.11 -56.73
C ASP A 101 -29.34 52.66 -55.27
N GLU A 102 -30.58 52.51 -54.80
CA GLU A 102 -30.86 52.04 -53.44
C GLU A 102 -30.42 50.58 -53.21
N ARG A 103 -30.54 49.72 -54.22
CA ARG A 103 -30.01 48.34 -54.15
C ARG A 103 -28.48 48.31 -54.07
N ALA A 104 -27.80 49.13 -54.87
CA ALA A 104 -26.34 49.23 -54.80
C ALA A 104 -25.87 49.80 -53.45
N ALA A 105 -26.61 50.75 -52.87
CA ALA A 105 -26.36 51.28 -51.54
C ALA A 105 -26.59 50.22 -50.43
N LEU A 106 -27.65 49.40 -50.56
CA LEU A 106 -27.93 48.28 -49.66
C LEU A 106 -26.81 47.25 -49.67
N GLU A 107 -26.34 46.84 -50.85
CA GLU A 107 -25.27 45.85 -50.98
C GLU A 107 -23.96 46.32 -50.31
N LYS A 108 -23.58 47.59 -50.51
CA LYS A 108 -22.42 48.21 -49.84
C LYS A 108 -22.59 48.24 -48.32
N LEU A 109 -23.80 48.47 -47.82
CA LEU A 109 -24.10 48.46 -46.39
C LEU A 109 -24.08 47.05 -45.80
N ASP A 110 -24.60 46.06 -46.52
CA ASP A 110 -24.61 44.67 -46.11
C ASP A 110 -23.20 44.08 -46.02
N LYS A 111 -22.33 44.40 -46.99
CA LYS A 111 -20.91 44.00 -46.94
C LYS A 111 -20.24 44.50 -45.65
N LYS A 112 -20.36 45.80 -45.37
CA LYS A 112 -19.81 46.40 -44.14
C LYS A 112 -20.47 45.87 -42.87
N PHE A 113 -21.76 45.52 -42.92
CA PHE A 113 -22.45 44.91 -41.78
C PHE A 113 -21.90 43.51 -41.48
N LYS A 114 -21.66 42.68 -42.52
CA LYS A 114 -21.03 41.37 -42.37
C LYS A 114 -19.63 41.47 -41.78
N GLU A 115 -18.81 42.39 -42.28
CA GLU A 115 -17.46 42.65 -41.74
C GLU A 115 -17.49 42.92 -40.22
N ILE A 116 -18.41 43.77 -39.76
CA ILE A 116 -18.56 44.09 -38.34
C ILE A 116 -19.12 42.90 -37.55
N ASP A 117 -20.09 42.17 -38.10
CA ASP A 117 -20.65 40.98 -37.47
C ASP A 117 -19.58 39.91 -37.25
N ASP A 118 -18.73 39.68 -38.24
CA ASP A 118 -17.62 38.73 -38.17
C ASP A 118 -16.51 39.21 -37.23
N ALA A 119 -16.20 40.51 -37.22
CA ALA A 119 -15.28 41.09 -36.24
C ALA A 119 -15.77 40.88 -34.79
N VAL A 120 -17.07 41.08 -34.52
CA VAL A 120 -17.67 40.82 -33.20
C VAL A 120 -17.58 39.33 -32.85
N LYS A 121 -17.94 38.44 -33.77
CA LYS A 121 -17.83 36.97 -33.55
C LYS A 121 -16.40 36.54 -33.26
N ASN A 122 -15.42 37.07 -33.99
CA ASN A 122 -14.01 36.73 -33.81
C ASN A 122 -13.50 37.21 -32.45
N LEU A 123 -13.89 38.39 -32.00
CA LEU A 123 -13.56 38.87 -30.65
C LEU A 123 -14.23 38.03 -29.56
N ASP A 124 -15.49 37.64 -29.73
CA ASP A 124 -16.19 36.76 -28.78
C ASP A 124 -15.52 35.37 -28.71
N LYS A 125 -15.10 34.79 -29.84
CA LYS A 125 -14.32 33.54 -29.88
C LYS A 125 -12.99 33.66 -29.15
N ARG A 126 -12.18 34.69 -29.46
CA ARG A 126 -10.89 34.92 -28.81
C ARG A 126 -11.02 35.11 -27.29
N ARG A 127 -12.07 35.82 -26.84
CA ARG A 127 -12.39 35.93 -25.41
C ARG A 127 -12.59 34.57 -24.77
N ASP A 128 -13.40 33.73 -25.40
CA ASP A 128 -13.76 32.42 -24.84
C ASP A 128 -12.57 31.46 -24.86
N ASP A 129 -11.72 31.53 -25.89
CA ASP A 129 -10.46 30.79 -25.97
C ASP A 129 -9.46 31.23 -24.88
N GLU A 130 -9.28 32.54 -24.66
CA GLU A 130 -8.44 33.05 -23.55
C GLU A 130 -8.97 32.58 -22.18
N ILE A 131 -10.29 32.66 -21.95
CA ILE A 131 -10.90 32.16 -20.70
C ILE A 131 -10.68 30.66 -20.55
N ARG A 132 -10.77 29.90 -21.64
CA ARG A 132 -10.53 28.46 -21.63
C ARG A 132 -9.07 28.14 -21.28
N GLN A 133 -8.12 28.84 -21.89
CA GLN A 133 -6.69 28.69 -21.57
C GLN A 133 -6.38 28.95 -20.10
N GLU A 134 -6.94 30.03 -19.51
CA GLU A 134 -6.80 30.32 -18.08
C GLU A 134 -7.38 29.20 -17.19
N ARG A 135 -8.54 28.65 -17.57
CA ARG A 135 -9.15 27.52 -16.86
C ARG A 135 -8.32 26.25 -16.96
N ASP A 136 -7.73 25.98 -18.13
CA ASP A 136 -6.90 24.80 -18.34
C ASP A 136 -5.57 24.90 -17.57
N GLN A 137 -4.97 26.09 -17.51
CA GLN A 137 -3.81 26.35 -16.64
C GLN A 137 -4.14 26.20 -15.15
N PHE A 138 -5.31 26.67 -14.71
CA PHE A 138 -5.78 26.45 -13.35
C PHE A 138 -5.90 24.95 -13.03
N ARG A 139 -6.51 24.18 -13.93
CA ARG A 139 -6.68 22.72 -13.76
C ARG A 139 -5.34 21.98 -13.75
N SER A 140 -4.42 22.31 -14.64
CA SER A 140 -3.11 21.64 -14.70
C SER A 140 -2.30 21.87 -13.42
N GLN A 141 -2.37 23.06 -12.83
CA GLN A 141 -1.69 23.36 -11.58
C GLN A 141 -2.25 22.61 -10.36
N LEU A 142 -3.55 22.29 -10.35
CA LEU A 142 -4.15 21.46 -9.31
C LEU A 142 -3.85 19.98 -9.51
N LYS A 143 -3.88 19.52 -10.76
CA LYS A 143 -3.64 18.11 -11.11
C LYS A 143 -2.31 17.58 -10.56
N VAL A 144 -1.25 18.38 -10.61
CA VAL A 144 0.06 18.00 -10.06
C VAL A 144 -0.02 17.65 -8.57
N ASP A 145 -0.78 18.43 -7.79
CA ASP A 145 -0.90 18.17 -6.35
C ASP A 145 -1.91 17.06 -6.05
N GLU A 146 -2.96 16.90 -6.86
CA GLU A 146 -3.86 15.76 -6.81
C GLU A 146 -3.13 14.44 -7.08
N ASP A 147 -2.25 14.42 -8.08
CA ASP A 147 -1.47 13.24 -8.44
C ASP A 147 -0.46 12.89 -7.33
N ARG A 148 0.16 13.88 -6.67
CA ARG A 148 0.98 13.63 -5.47
C ARG A 148 0.20 12.98 -4.33
N ILE A 149 -1.07 13.36 -4.12
CA ILE A 149 -1.92 12.72 -3.11
C ILE A 149 -2.19 11.27 -3.48
N LYS A 150 -2.48 10.99 -4.76
CA LYS A 150 -2.70 9.62 -5.26
C LYS A 150 -1.45 8.77 -5.10
N GLU A 151 -0.28 9.29 -5.46
CA GLU A 151 1.00 8.58 -5.29
C GLU A 151 1.22 8.19 -3.81
N GLU A 152 0.95 9.08 -2.87
CA GLU A 152 1.05 8.77 -1.44
C GLU A 152 0.00 7.75 -0.97
N GLU A 153 -1.22 7.79 -1.51
CA GLU A 153 -2.25 6.78 -1.26
C GLU A 153 -1.85 5.39 -1.81
N GLU A 154 -1.22 5.35 -2.99
CA GLU A 154 -0.72 4.12 -3.60
C GLU A 154 0.49 3.55 -2.84
N LYS A 155 1.45 4.41 -2.45
CA LYS A 155 2.59 4.01 -1.60
C LYS A 155 2.10 3.39 -0.29
N LYS A 156 1.13 4.02 0.38
CA LYS A 156 0.50 3.48 1.60
C LYS A 156 -0.08 2.09 1.37
N LYS A 157 -0.88 1.92 0.30
CA LYS A 157 -1.49 0.63 -0.05
C LYS A 157 -0.43 -0.44 -0.33
N ALA A 158 0.61 -0.10 -1.11
CA ALA A 158 1.70 -1.01 -1.45
C ALA A 158 2.47 -1.46 -0.21
N GLN A 159 2.80 -0.54 0.71
CA GLN A 159 3.48 -0.88 1.96
C GLN A 159 2.63 -1.79 2.86
N ILE A 160 1.34 -1.48 3.03
CA ILE A 160 0.42 -2.32 3.82
C ILE A 160 0.29 -3.71 3.20
N LYS A 161 0.16 -3.79 1.87
CA LYS A 161 0.10 -5.06 1.15
C LYS A 161 1.39 -5.88 1.37
N GLY A 162 2.56 -5.26 1.22
CA GLY A 162 3.84 -5.93 1.47
C GLY A 162 3.95 -6.50 2.90
N LYS A 163 3.46 -5.77 3.91
CA LYS A 163 3.42 -6.29 5.30
C LYS A 163 2.42 -7.44 5.46
N ALA A 164 1.28 -7.40 4.78
CA ALA A 164 0.31 -8.48 4.78
C ALA A 164 0.85 -9.74 4.10
N ASP A 165 1.58 -9.59 2.99
CA ASP A 165 2.20 -10.71 2.26
C ASP A 165 3.29 -11.39 3.12
N ILE A 166 4.15 -10.61 3.77
CA ILE A 166 5.14 -11.12 4.74
C ILE A 166 4.45 -11.92 5.86
N LEU A 167 3.35 -11.39 6.41
CA LEU A 167 2.58 -12.09 7.44
C LEU A 167 2.00 -13.41 6.90
N GLY A 168 1.54 -13.43 5.64
CA GLY A 168 1.08 -14.62 4.95
C GLY A 168 2.16 -15.70 4.93
N SER A 169 3.34 -15.38 4.40
CA SER A 169 4.49 -16.30 4.31
C SER A 169 4.90 -16.86 5.68
N ILE A 170 5.00 -16.00 6.70
CA ILE A 170 5.36 -16.44 8.06
C ILE A 170 4.32 -17.42 8.62
N ASN A 171 3.02 -17.18 8.38
CA ASN A 171 1.99 -18.11 8.84
C ASN A 171 2.04 -19.46 8.10
N GLU A 172 2.37 -19.47 6.81
CA GLU A 172 2.52 -20.70 6.04
C GLU A 172 3.72 -21.52 6.53
N GLU A 173 4.88 -20.89 6.70
CA GLU A 173 6.07 -21.54 7.24
C GLU A 173 5.82 -22.08 8.66
N ALA A 174 5.17 -21.31 9.52
CA ALA A 174 4.85 -21.77 10.86
C ALA A 174 3.87 -22.95 10.87
N LYS A 175 2.91 -22.99 9.94
CA LYS A 175 2.04 -24.17 9.76
C LYS A 175 2.85 -25.39 9.34
N ALA A 176 3.80 -25.24 8.40
CA ALA A 176 4.67 -26.32 7.97
C ALA A 176 5.53 -26.86 9.12
N VAL A 177 6.18 -25.98 9.88
CA VAL A 177 6.98 -26.36 11.06
C VAL A 177 6.10 -27.03 12.13
N SER A 178 4.91 -26.50 12.40
CA SER A 178 3.97 -27.14 13.32
C SER A 178 3.59 -28.56 12.86
N GLY A 179 3.36 -28.76 11.56
CA GLY A 179 3.07 -30.08 10.99
C GLY A 179 4.23 -31.06 11.17
N GLN A 180 5.47 -30.61 10.96
CA GLN A 180 6.68 -31.42 11.21
C GLN A 180 6.82 -31.79 12.69
N ILE A 181 6.54 -30.86 13.61
CA ILE A 181 6.52 -31.13 15.06
C ILE A 181 5.49 -32.20 15.39
N ASP A 182 4.27 -32.09 14.86
CA ASP A 182 3.19 -33.06 15.10
C ASP A 182 3.54 -34.45 14.56
N ALA A 183 4.15 -34.53 13.37
CA ALA A 183 4.64 -35.78 12.79
C ALA A 183 5.74 -36.44 13.66
N LEU A 184 6.68 -35.64 14.18
CA LEU A 184 7.74 -36.12 15.08
C LEU A 184 7.17 -36.61 16.42
N ILE A 185 6.19 -35.89 16.99
CA ILE A 185 5.50 -36.32 18.21
C ILE A 185 4.81 -37.66 17.98
N LYS A 186 4.08 -37.81 16.86
CA LYS A 186 3.41 -39.08 16.51
C LYS A 186 4.42 -40.21 16.35
N LYS A 187 5.53 -39.99 15.63
CA LYS A 187 6.61 -40.98 15.44
C LYS A 187 7.22 -41.40 16.77
N LYS A 188 7.55 -40.45 17.67
CA LYS A 188 8.09 -40.77 19.00
C LYS A 188 7.09 -41.51 19.88
N ARG A 189 5.81 -41.11 19.91
CA ARG A 189 4.76 -41.81 20.66
C ARG A 189 4.58 -43.25 20.18
N ASN A 190 4.57 -43.47 18.87
CA ASN A 190 4.50 -44.81 18.30
C ASN A 190 5.72 -45.67 18.66
N LYS A 191 6.93 -45.09 18.61
CA LYS A 191 8.17 -45.79 19.02
C LYS A 191 8.16 -46.15 20.51
N ILE A 192 7.66 -45.27 21.38
CA ILE A 192 7.50 -45.58 22.81
C ILE A 192 6.52 -46.73 23.01
N ARG A 193 5.38 -46.72 22.31
CA ARG A 193 4.39 -47.81 22.36
C ARG A 193 4.92 -49.15 21.81
N SER A 194 5.79 -49.12 20.80
CA SER A 194 6.43 -50.37 20.34
C SER A 194 7.46 -50.87 21.34
N LEU A 195 8.21 -49.97 21.98
CA LEU A 195 9.21 -50.31 22.98
C LEU A 195 8.59 -50.77 24.32
N SER A 196 7.36 -50.36 24.64
CA SER A 196 6.70 -50.78 25.88
C SER A 196 6.44 -52.29 25.93
N ARG A 197 6.40 -52.98 24.80
CA ARG A 197 6.29 -54.46 24.74
C ARG A 197 7.57 -55.18 25.19
N PHE A 198 8.69 -54.47 25.24
CA PHE A 198 9.98 -54.98 25.71
C PHE A 198 10.30 -54.52 27.13
N LYS A 199 9.34 -53.87 27.81
CA LYS A 199 9.49 -53.55 29.23
C LYS A 199 9.25 -54.82 30.04
N VAL A 200 10.16 -55.10 30.96
CA VAL A 200 10.00 -56.11 31.99
C VAL A 200 9.82 -55.36 33.30
N ASP A 201 8.67 -55.53 33.93
CA ASP A 201 8.45 -55.05 35.28
C ASP A 201 9.12 -56.06 36.23
N VAL A 202 10.13 -55.62 36.96
CA VAL A 202 10.89 -56.47 37.89
C VAL A 202 10.59 -56.00 39.31
N GLU A 203 10.05 -56.89 40.12
CA GLU A 203 9.83 -56.65 41.54
C GLU A 203 11.17 -56.66 42.29
N ALA A 204 11.33 -55.72 43.24
CA ALA A 204 12.63 -55.37 43.81
C ALA A 204 13.27 -56.46 44.67
N GLU A 205 12.53 -57.51 45.05
CA GLU A 205 12.96 -58.45 46.08
C GLU A 205 13.67 -59.71 45.55
N GLU A 206 13.61 -60.04 44.25
CA GLU A 206 14.07 -61.37 43.77
C GLU A 206 15.06 -61.38 42.58
N ALA A 207 15.54 -60.24 42.09
CA ALA A 207 16.44 -60.22 40.93
C ALA A 207 17.77 -59.50 41.18
N GLU A 208 18.88 -60.24 41.14
CA GLU A 208 20.22 -59.65 40.90
C GLU A 208 20.28 -59.09 39.47
N LEU A 209 19.78 -57.86 39.30
CA LEU A 209 19.79 -57.13 38.05
C LEU A 209 21.20 -56.55 37.78
N ASN A 210 21.99 -57.28 37.01
CA ASN A 210 23.26 -56.80 36.48
C ASN A 210 23.01 -55.86 35.29
N ILE A 211 22.88 -54.56 35.57
CA ILE A 211 22.62 -53.53 34.55
C ILE A 211 23.96 -53.06 33.96
N PRO A 212 24.24 -53.24 32.66
CA PRO A 212 25.42 -52.66 32.03
C PRO A 212 25.27 -51.15 31.95
N PHE A 213 26.29 -50.41 32.40
CA PHE A 213 26.32 -48.96 32.31
C PHE A 213 27.30 -48.53 31.22
N TYR A 214 26.83 -47.63 30.35
CA TYR A 214 27.69 -47.03 29.33
C TYR A 214 28.25 -45.71 29.85
N VAL A 215 29.57 -45.63 29.91
CA VAL A 215 30.31 -44.41 30.26
C VAL A 215 30.93 -43.89 28.96
N PHE A 216 30.58 -42.66 28.57
CA PHE A 216 31.13 -42.03 27.38
C PHE A 216 32.17 -41.00 27.77
N GLN A 217 33.40 -41.15 27.28
CA GLN A 217 34.45 -40.16 27.46
C GLN A 217 34.43 -39.16 26.30
N TYR A 218 34.19 -37.90 26.60
CA TYR A 218 34.27 -36.78 25.66
C TYR A 218 35.56 -35.98 25.93
N GLY A 219 36.58 -36.20 25.09
CA GLY A 219 37.90 -35.58 25.26
C GLY A 219 38.68 -36.13 26.47
N GLY A 220 39.70 -35.43 26.95
CA GLY A 220 40.62 -35.98 27.97
C GLY A 220 40.09 -36.04 29.41
N LYS A 221 38.98 -35.35 29.76
CA LYS A 221 38.56 -35.18 31.18
C LYS A 221 37.05 -35.19 31.46
N LYS A 222 36.18 -35.30 30.44
CA LYS A 222 34.72 -35.28 30.65
C LYS A 222 34.12 -36.64 30.39
N PHE A 223 33.40 -37.17 31.36
CA PHE A 223 32.66 -38.42 31.24
C PHE A 223 31.16 -38.14 31.38
N ASP A 224 30.35 -38.71 30.50
CA ASP A 224 28.90 -38.61 30.57
C ASP A 224 28.25 -39.99 30.74
N PHE A 225 27.16 -40.03 31.50
CA PHE A 225 26.54 -41.27 31.96
C PHE A 225 25.14 -41.44 31.41
N HIS A 226 24.94 -42.53 30.66
CA HIS A 226 23.66 -42.88 30.06
C HIS A 226 23.26 -44.31 30.49
N PRO A 227 22.55 -44.46 31.61
CA PRO A 227 22.08 -45.76 32.06
C PRO A 227 20.94 -46.22 31.13
N PRO A 228 20.87 -47.53 30.78
CA PRO A 228 19.77 -48.07 29.99
C PRO A 228 18.46 -48.25 30.79
N VAL A 229 18.42 -47.82 32.06
CA VAL A 229 17.28 -48.03 32.98
C VAL A 229 16.80 -46.71 33.57
N GLU A 230 15.49 -46.48 33.54
CA GLU A 230 14.82 -45.40 34.27
C GLU A 230 14.25 -45.96 35.59
N LEU A 231 14.79 -45.54 36.73
CA LEU A 231 14.30 -45.93 38.06
C LEU A 231 13.26 -44.92 38.54
N ALA A 232 12.00 -45.34 38.71
CA ALA A 232 10.91 -44.46 39.10
C ALA A 232 11.03 -43.90 40.53
N SER A 233 11.76 -44.59 41.42
CA SER A 233 11.78 -44.29 42.87
C SER A 233 13.13 -43.76 43.41
N SER A 234 14.14 -43.51 42.57
CA SER A 234 15.48 -43.15 43.07
C SER A 234 16.20 -42.06 42.26
N ALA A 235 15.61 -40.87 42.19
CA ALA A 235 16.28 -39.68 41.63
C ALA A 235 17.68 -39.42 42.26
N GLY A 236 17.90 -39.85 43.51
CA GLY A 236 19.17 -39.73 44.21
C GLY A 236 20.27 -40.71 43.75
N LEU A 237 19.94 -41.88 43.19
CA LEU A 237 20.94 -42.92 42.91
C LEU A 237 21.88 -42.50 41.76
N PHE A 238 21.32 -42.01 40.66
CA PHE A 238 22.11 -41.50 39.53
C PHE A 238 22.91 -40.26 39.87
N SER A 239 22.39 -39.37 40.74
CA SER A 239 23.17 -38.22 41.24
C SER A 239 24.36 -38.66 42.10
N ARG A 240 24.23 -39.75 42.88
CA ARG A 240 25.31 -40.32 43.68
C ARG A 240 26.38 -40.93 42.78
N PHE A 241 26.00 -41.69 41.75
CA PHE A 241 26.95 -42.22 40.75
C PHE A 241 27.69 -41.10 40.00
N ARG A 242 26.98 -40.06 39.54
CA ARG A 242 27.61 -38.90 38.90
C ARG A 242 28.61 -38.20 39.82
N ARG A 243 28.26 -38.02 41.10
CA ARG A 243 29.14 -37.41 42.10
C ARG A 243 30.36 -38.28 42.41
N MET A 244 30.17 -39.60 42.50
CA MET A 244 31.23 -40.56 42.80
C MET A 244 32.33 -40.60 41.72
N LEU A 245 31.96 -40.36 40.46
CA LEU A 245 32.88 -40.35 39.31
C LEU A 245 33.46 -38.97 38.97
N ALA A 246 32.90 -37.88 39.50
CA ALA A 246 33.38 -36.52 39.23
C ALA A 246 34.73 -36.21 39.90
N ASP A 247 35.03 -36.83 41.05
CA ASP A 247 36.20 -36.45 41.87
C ASP A 247 37.50 -37.20 41.54
N SER A 248 37.46 -38.26 40.71
CA SER A 248 38.66 -38.91 40.12
C SER A 248 38.24 -40.06 39.19
N PRO A 249 37.84 -39.78 37.94
CA PRO A 249 37.18 -40.77 37.10
C PRO A 249 38.07 -41.97 36.77
N GLU A 250 39.34 -41.79 36.43
CA GLU A 250 40.20 -42.90 35.94
C GLU A 250 40.48 -43.98 36.99
N SER A 251 40.86 -43.60 38.22
CA SER A 251 41.18 -44.54 39.30
C SER A 251 39.94 -45.32 39.78
N LYS A 252 38.77 -44.67 39.85
CA LYS A 252 37.53 -45.28 40.31
C LYS A 252 36.80 -46.06 39.22
N VAL A 253 36.87 -45.61 37.96
CA VAL A 253 36.39 -46.39 36.81
C VAL A 253 37.22 -47.67 36.66
N ASN A 254 38.54 -47.63 36.82
CA ASN A 254 39.39 -48.83 36.84
C ASN A 254 39.10 -49.77 38.02
N MET A 255 38.62 -49.26 39.17
CA MET A 255 38.14 -50.10 40.28
C MET A 255 36.78 -50.76 40.00
N LEU A 256 35.90 -50.10 39.25
CA LEU A 256 34.58 -50.62 38.86
C LEU A 256 34.67 -51.59 37.67
N ILE A 257 35.62 -51.35 36.76
CA ILE A 257 35.98 -52.24 35.65
C ILE A 257 37.04 -53.22 36.17
N ARG A 258 36.65 -54.24 36.93
CA ARG A 258 37.54 -55.40 37.11
C ARG A 258 37.61 -56.16 35.78
N PRO A 259 38.78 -56.37 35.15
CA PRO A 259 38.90 -57.45 34.19
C PRO A 259 38.65 -58.74 34.96
N ARG A 260 37.60 -59.49 34.60
CA ARG A 260 37.50 -60.89 34.99
C ARG A 260 38.58 -61.63 34.20
N GLY A 261 39.78 -61.66 34.76
CA GLY A 261 40.79 -62.64 34.36
C GLY A 261 40.25 -64.03 34.70
N LEU A 262 40.26 -64.90 33.68
CA LEU A 262 40.34 -66.36 33.78
C LEU A 262 39.39 -67.03 34.79
N PHE A 263 38.20 -67.39 34.31
CA PHE A 263 37.52 -68.58 34.81
C PHE A 263 38.06 -69.78 34.01
N THR A 264 38.98 -70.53 34.62
CA THR A 264 38.96 -72.00 34.56
C THR A 264 37.79 -72.51 35.37
#